data_AF-A0A6B9FZR2-F1
#
_entry.id   AF-A0A6B9FZR2-F1
#
_cell.length_a   1.000
_cell.length_b   1.000
_cell.length_c   1.000
_cell.angle_alpha   90.00
_cell.angle_beta   90.00
_cell.angle_gamma   90.00
#
_symmetry.space_group_name_H-M   'P 1'
#
loop_
_entity.id
_entity.type
_entity.pdbx_description
1 polymer ?
#
loop_
_entity_poly.entity_id
_entity_poly.type
_entity_poly.pdbx_seq_one_letter_code
_entity_poly.pdbx_strand_id
1 'polypeptide(L)'
;MATSIQIKRGATAKVAAYTPLEGELVLDLTTKKLYVGDGLTAGGNQIVASRKGVTDGTDAAAGEIGEVLSASSNATPVTLTSGTASNLIQLTLTPGDWDIRGVGRFEPSVGSVTAVSASWNTTSATFAGFPDNAQLQGITAGGTQQIPAPIKRMNITTNTIIYLVGLAVFTSGTCAGKGFIEARRVR
;
A
#
# COMPACT_ATOMS: atom_id res chain seq x y z
N MET A 1 -32.11 33.49 -4.65
CA MET A 1 -31.87 32.83 -5.94
C MET A 1 -30.36 32.71 -6.13
N ALA A 2 -29.81 31.52 -6.31
CA ALA A 2 -28.38 31.39 -6.63
C ALA A 2 -28.14 31.96 -8.03
N THR A 3 -27.30 32.98 -8.14
CA THR A 3 -26.78 33.44 -9.43
C THR A 3 -25.96 32.31 -10.04
N SER A 4 -26.38 31.77 -11.18
CA SER A 4 -25.65 30.73 -11.89
C SER A 4 -25.02 31.31 -13.15
N ILE A 5 -23.74 31.01 -13.37
CA ILE A 5 -23.04 31.34 -14.61
C ILE A 5 -23.01 30.09 -15.48
N GLN A 6 -23.43 30.26 -16.72
CA GLN A 6 -23.43 29.22 -17.72
C GLN A 6 -22.33 29.52 -18.74
N ILE A 7 -21.37 28.61 -18.86
CA ILE A 7 -20.31 28.68 -19.86
C ILE A 7 -20.72 27.98 -21.17
N LYS A 8 -19.94 28.21 -22.23
CA LYS A 8 -20.13 27.51 -23.49
C LYS A 8 -19.99 26.01 -23.27
N ARG A 9 -20.93 25.25 -23.82
CA ARG A 9 -21.05 23.82 -23.52
C ARG A 9 -21.68 23.06 -24.68
N GLY A 10 -21.34 21.79 -24.84
CA GLY A 10 -21.88 20.94 -25.91
C GLY A 10 -21.47 19.48 -25.76
N ALA A 11 -21.98 18.61 -26.63
CA ALA A 11 -21.51 17.23 -26.72
C ALA A 11 -20.06 17.17 -27.24
N THR A 12 -19.32 16.10 -26.94
CA THR A 12 -17.92 15.92 -27.34
C THR A 12 -17.64 16.26 -28.81
N ALA A 13 -18.46 15.79 -29.74
CA ALA A 13 -18.28 16.08 -31.17
C ALA A 13 -18.41 17.57 -31.52
N LYS A 14 -19.27 18.31 -30.80
CA LYS A 14 -19.44 19.75 -30.98
C LYS A 14 -18.32 20.55 -30.33
N VAL A 15 -17.82 20.10 -29.18
CA VAL A 15 -16.66 20.71 -28.52
C VAL A 15 -15.41 20.50 -29.39
N ALA A 16 -15.15 19.27 -29.85
CA ALA A 16 -13.99 18.94 -30.68
C ALA A 16 -13.92 19.69 -32.02
N ALA A 17 -15.08 20.06 -32.59
CA ALA A 17 -15.15 20.83 -33.83
C ALA A 17 -15.07 22.35 -33.63
N TYR A 18 -15.11 22.83 -32.39
CA TYR A 18 -15.07 24.25 -32.06
C TYR A 18 -13.66 24.68 -31.64
N THR A 19 -13.09 25.71 -32.26
CA THR A 19 -11.83 26.33 -31.82
C THR A 19 -12.13 27.47 -30.86
N PRO A 20 -11.95 27.31 -29.53
CA PRO A 20 -12.26 28.35 -28.57
C PRO A 20 -11.18 29.44 -28.61
N LEU A 21 -11.58 30.69 -28.36
CA LEU A 21 -10.66 31.83 -28.28
C LEU A 21 -9.70 31.68 -27.09
N GLU A 22 -8.59 32.40 -27.11
CA GLU A 22 -7.65 32.42 -25.98
C GLU A 22 -8.38 32.75 -24.66
N GLY A 23 -8.25 31.85 -23.68
CA GLY A 23 -8.88 31.97 -22.36
C GLY A 23 -10.36 31.60 -22.29
N GLU A 24 -11.01 31.23 -23.41
CA GLU A 24 -12.42 30.83 -23.42
C GLU A 24 -12.61 29.46 -22.74
N LEU A 25 -13.52 29.38 -21.77
CA LEU A 25 -13.89 28.13 -21.10
C LEU A 25 -15.03 27.41 -21.83
N VAL A 26 -14.82 26.12 -22.12
CA VAL A 26 -15.80 25.24 -22.79
C VAL A 26 -15.99 23.94 -22.02
N LEU A 27 -17.25 23.57 -21.75
CA LEU A 27 -17.63 22.33 -21.05
C LEU A 27 -18.14 21.27 -22.02
N ASP A 28 -17.48 20.12 -22.06
CA ASP A 28 -18.03 18.92 -22.69
C ASP A 28 -19.06 18.26 -21.76
N LEU A 29 -20.32 18.24 -22.20
CA LEU A 29 -21.44 17.69 -21.45
C LEU A 29 -21.52 16.17 -21.48
N THR A 30 -20.86 15.51 -22.42
CA THR A 30 -20.81 14.05 -22.49
C THR A 30 -19.76 13.53 -21.51
N THR A 31 -18.54 14.07 -21.56
CA THR A 31 -17.42 13.61 -20.71
C THR A 31 -17.30 14.35 -19.38
N LYS A 32 -18.06 15.44 -19.20
CA LYS A 32 -18.04 16.33 -18.02
C LYS A 32 -16.68 17.00 -17.78
N LYS A 33 -15.94 17.26 -18.85
CA LYS A 33 -14.59 17.85 -18.81
C LYS A 33 -14.62 19.32 -19.24
N LEU A 34 -13.80 20.13 -18.58
CA LEU A 34 -13.59 21.54 -18.91
C LEU A 34 -12.36 21.70 -19.81
N TYR A 35 -12.46 22.60 -20.77
CA TYR A 35 -11.41 22.95 -21.74
C TYR A 35 -11.19 24.46 -21.72
N VAL A 36 -9.98 24.90 -22.04
CA VAL A 36 -9.61 26.31 -22.25
C VAL A 36 -9.09 26.51 -23.67
N GLY A 37 -9.51 27.57 -24.34
CA GLY A 37 -9.02 27.91 -25.67
C GLY A 37 -7.68 28.62 -25.67
N ASP A 38 -6.97 28.48 -26.77
CA ASP A 38 -5.74 29.20 -27.15
C ASP A 38 -5.91 29.94 -28.49
N GLY A 39 -7.12 29.96 -29.06
CA GLY A 39 -7.43 30.58 -30.36
C GLY A 39 -6.98 29.76 -31.58
N LEU A 40 -6.34 28.61 -31.40
CA LEU A 40 -5.74 27.83 -32.50
C LEU A 40 -6.19 26.36 -32.49
N THR A 41 -6.33 25.76 -31.32
CA THR A 41 -6.59 24.34 -31.14
C THR A 41 -8.10 24.06 -31.14
N ALA A 42 -8.59 23.37 -32.18
CA ALA A 42 -9.96 22.85 -32.20
C ALA A 42 -10.18 21.86 -31.04
N GLY A 43 -11.29 22.01 -30.30
CA GLY A 43 -11.55 21.29 -29.05
C GLY A 43 -11.03 21.99 -27.78
N GLY A 44 -10.07 22.91 -27.92
CA GLY A 44 -9.36 23.51 -26.81
C GLY A 44 -8.45 22.55 -26.04
N ASN A 45 -7.71 23.09 -25.09
CA ASN A 45 -6.81 22.33 -24.22
C ASN A 45 -7.58 21.86 -22.97
N GLN A 46 -7.59 20.55 -22.70
CA GLN A 46 -8.31 20.01 -21.56
C GLN A 46 -7.69 20.52 -20.24
N ILE A 47 -8.51 21.09 -19.36
CA ILE A 47 -8.12 21.36 -17.99
C ILE A 47 -8.13 20.03 -17.25
N VAL A 48 -6.94 19.57 -16.85
CA VAL A 48 -6.74 18.36 -16.04
C VAL A 48 -6.23 18.77 -14.67
N ALA A 49 -6.63 18.02 -13.65
CA ALA A 49 -5.95 18.11 -12.37
C ALA A 49 -4.47 17.78 -12.56
N SER A 50 -3.59 18.52 -11.88
CA SER A 50 -2.17 18.22 -11.86
C SER A 50 -1.96 16.78 -11.38
N ARG A 51 -1.20 15.97 -12.14
CA ARG A 51 -0.78 14.63 -11.72
C ARG A 51 0.56 14.64 -10.97
N LYS A 52 1.01 15.83 -10.56
CA LYS A 52 2.22 15.97 -9.74
C LYS A 52 1.97 15.28 -8.39
N GLY A 53 2.96 14.54 -7.91
CA GLY A 53 2.93 14.05 -6.53
C GLY A 53 2.79 15.22 -5.55
N VAL A 54 2.24 14.93 -4.37
CA VAL A 54 2.15 15.87 -3.26
C VAL A 54 3.57 16.31 -2.88
N THR A 55 3.83 17.63 -2.87
CA THR A 55 5.17 18.20 -2.57
C THR A 55 5.21 19.05 -1.31
N ASP A 56 4.10 19.19 -0.60
CA ASP A 56 3.99 19.96 0.65
C ASP A 56 4.34 19.12 1.89
N GLY A 57 4.72 17.85 1.71
CA GLY A 57 5.09 16.93 2.79
C GLY A 57 3.90 16.35 3.55
N THR A 58 2.66 16.60 3.11
CA THR A 58 1.48 15.97 3.69
C THR A 58 1.34 14.51 3.27
N ASP A 59 0.76 13.70 4.15
CA ASP A 59 0.43 12.31 3.84
C ASP A 59 -0.75 12.23 2.87
N ALA A 60 -0.74 11.22 2.01
CA ALA A 60 -1.89 10.92 1.15
C ALA A 60 -3.09 10.55 2.01
N ALA A 61 -4.23 11.18 1.73
CA ALA A 61 -5.49 10.91 2.40
C ALA A 61 -6.00 9.49 2.10
N ALA A 62 -6.93 9.00 2.92
CA ALA A 62 -7.54 7.69 2.72
C ALA A 62 -8.20 7.59 1.33
N GLY A 63 -7.91 6.51 0.61
CA GLY A 63 -8.39 6.28 -0.76
C GLY A 63 -7.52 6.89 -1.88
N GLU A 64 -6.57 7.77 -1.55
CA GLU A 64 -5.69 8.39 -2.54
C GLU A 64 -4.45 7.54 -2.83
N ILE A 65 -3.91 7.67 -4.05
CA ILE A 65 -2.64 7.02 -4.40
C ILE A 65 -1.55 7.50 -3.44
N GLY A 66 -0.84 6.54 -2.85
CA GLY A 66 0.18 6.79 -1.85
C GLY A 66 -0.29 6.70 -0.41
N GLU A 67 -1.59 6.48 -0.14
CA GLU A 67 -2.11 6.17 1.20
C GLU A 67 -1.27 5.06 1.84
N VAL A 68 -0.88 5.23 3.10
CA VAL A 68 -0.10 4.25 3.86
C VAL A 68 -0.91 3.76 5.05
N LEU A 69 -1.05 2.44 5.17
CA LEU A 69 -1.58 1.78 6.35
C LEU A 69 -0.44 0.98 6.99
N SER A 70 -0.32 1.00 8.31
CA SER A 70 0.72 0.24 9.02
C SER A 70 0.25 -0.30 10.36
N ALA A 71 0.90 -1.37 10.82
CA ALA A 71 0.70 -1.96 12.14
C ALA A 71 2.03 -2.45 12.71
N SER A 72 2.19 -2.31 14.04
CA SER A 72 3.38 -2.75 14.76
C SER A 72 3.01 -3.49 16.04
N SER A 73 3.73 -4.59 16.34
CA SER A 73 3.70 -5.28 17.62
C SER A 73 4.97 -5.07 18.45
N ASN A 74 5.72 -3.98 18.21
CA ASN A 74 6.98 -3.73 18.92
C ASN A 74 6.83 -3.70 20.45
N ALA A 75 5.71 -3.16 20.96
CA ALA A 75 5.41 -3.11 22.40
C ALA A 75 4.71 -4.37 22.94
N THR A 76 4.24 -5.26 22.07
CA THR A 76 3.44 -6.44 22.42
C THR A 76 3.99 -7.68 21.70
N PRO A 77 5.17 -8.16 22.11
CA PRO A 77 5.80 -9.31 21.46
C PRO A 77 4.95 -10.57 21.60
N VAL A 78 5.02 -11.41 20.57
CA VAL A 78 4.37 -12.73 20.52
C VAL A 78 5.39 -13.79 20.93
N THR A 79 5.07 -14.60 21.93
CA THR A 79 5.91 -15.76 22.29
C THR A 79 5.81 -16.81 21.18
N LEU A 80 6.95 -17.21 20.61
CA LEU A 80 7.02 -18.18 19.53
C LEU A 80 7.24 -19.60 20.05
N THR A 81 6.60 -20.56 19.40
CA THR A 81 6.86 -21.99 19.56
C THR A 81 7.83 -22.44 18.46
N SER A 82 8.89 -23.16 18.83
CA SER A 82 9.92 -23.62 17.88
C SER A 82 9.30 -24.42 16.73
N GLY A 83 9.71 -24.11 15.49
CA GLY A 83 9.23 -24.78 14.29
C GLY A 83 7.77 -24.52 13.94
N THR A 84 7.08 -23.62 14.64
CA THR A 84 5.66 -23.32 14.44
C THR A 84 5.47 -21.90 13.90
N ALA A 85 4.67 -21.75 12.85
CA ALA A 85 4.32 -20.44 12.31
C ALA A 85 3.37 -19.69 13.26
N SER A 86 3.57 -18.40 13.45
CA SER A 86 2.73 -17.56 14.30
C SER A 86 2.55 -16.16 13.70
N ASN A 87 1.37 -15.56 13.93
CA ASN A 87 1.14 -14.18 13.55
C ASN A 87 1.94 -13.25 14.46
N LEU A 88 2.81 -12.43 13.87
CA LEU A 88 3.54 -11.40 14.59
C LEU A 88 2.71 -10.12 14.74
N ILE A 89 1.92 -9.79 13.71
CA ILE A 89 0.99 -8.66 13.67
C ILE A 89 -0.01 -8.88 12.53
N GLN A 90 -1.15 -8.18 12.57
CA GLN A 90 -2.12 -8.14 11.48
C GLN A 90 -2.43 -6.69 11.07
N LEU A 91 -2.84 -6.50 9.82
CA LEU A 91 -3.28 -5.23 9.27
C LEU A 91 -4.54 -5.46 8.42
N THR A 92 -5.55 -4.60 8.57
CA THR A 92 -6.74 -4.61 7.72
C THR A 92 -6.56 -3.62 6.59
N LEU A 93 -6.61 -4.10 5.35
CA LEU A 93 -6.56 -3.27 4.16
C LEU A 93 -7.98 -2.94 3.67
N THR A 94 -8.17 -1.73 3.13
CA THR A 94 -9.42 -1.33 2.46
C THR A 94 -9.37 -1.66 0.96
N PRO A 95 -10.51 -1.70 0.24
CA PRO A 95 -10.53 -1.99 -1.19
C PRO A 95 -9.54 -1.14 -1.99
N GLY A 96 -8.80 -1.77 -2.90
CA GLY A 96 -7.78 -1.13 -3.73
C GLY A 96 -6.57 -2.00 -3.98
N ASP A 97 -5.58 -1.39 -4.62
CA ASP A 97 -4.30 -2.01 -4.91
C ASP A 97 -3.20 -1.53 -3.98
N TRP A 98 -2.56 -2.49 -3.34
CA TRP A 98 -1.59 -2.26 -2.29
C TRP A 98 -0.27 -2.95 -2.59
N ASP A 99 0.83 -2.23 -2.43
CA ASP A 99 2.15 -2.84 -2.27
C ASP A 99 2.42 -3.06 -0.78
N ILE A 100 2.59 -4.32 -0.40
CA ILE A 100 2.70 -4.75 1.00
C ILE A 100 4.14 -5.12 1.29
N ARG A 101 4.67 -4.64 2.42
CA ARG A 101 5.98 -5.00 2.94
C ARG A 101 5.96 -5.12 4.46
N GLY A 102 6.88 -5.88 5.02
CA GLY A 102 6.99 -6.02 6.46
C GLY A 102 8.32 -6.57 6.90
N VAL A 103 8.57 -6.55 8.21
CA VAL A 103 9.78 -7.05 8.83
C VAL A 103 9.42 -7.82 10.09
N GLY A 104 9.95 -9.04 10.20
CA GLY A 104 9.91 -9.84 11.41
C GLY A 104 11.19 -9.62 12.23
N ARG A 105 11.03 -9.42 13.53
CA ARG A 105 12.13 -9.35 14.51
C ARG A 105 11.98 -10.49 15.51
N PHE A 106 13.08 -11.19 15.77
CA PHE A 106 13.14 -12.39 16.59
C PHE A 106 14.16 -12.18 17.70
N GLU A 107 13.73 -12.31 18.94
CA GLU A 107 14.50 -12.03 20.14
C GLU A 107 14.61 -13.31 20.99
N PRO A 108 15.62 -14.17 20.75
CA PRO A 108 15.88 -15.32 21.61
C PRO A 108 16.38 -14.88 22.99
N SER A 109 15.97 -15.59 24.05
CA SER A 109 16.34 -15.24 25.43
C SER A 109 17.71 -15.75 25.84
N VAL A 110 18.02 -17.02 25.56
CA VAL A 110 19.28 -17.65 25.99
C VAL A 110 19.75 -18.78 25.04
N GLY A 111 18.91 -19.20 24.09
CA GLY A 111 19.19 -20.30 23.16
C GLY A 111 19.71 -19.83 21.80
N SER A 112 20.28 -20.78 21.04
CA SER A 112 20.63 -20.57 19.64
C SER A 112 19.37 -20.66 18.79
N VAL A 113 19.15 -19.64 17.96
CA VAL A 113 18.21 -19.73 16.84
C VAL A 113 18.98 -20.30 15.65
N THR A 114 18.44 -21.34 15.03
CA THR A 114 19.03 -22.03 13.87
C THR A 114 18.37 -21.62 12.56
N ALA A 115 17.15 -21.11 12.63
CA ALA A 115 16.48 -20.47 11.51
C ALA A 115 15.47 -19.42 11.98
N VAL A 116 15.42 -18.30 11.26
CA VAL A 116 14.31 -17.34 11.32
C VAL A 116 13.74 -17.13 9.94
N SER A 117 12.43 -17.00 9.88
CA SER A 117 11.73 -16.80 8.62
C SER A 117 10.58 -15.83 8.79
N ALA A 118 10.39 -14.93 7.83
CA ALA A 118 9.26 -14.01 7.77
C ALA A 118 8.57 -14.08 6.42
N SER A 119 7.24 -14.02 6.44
CA SER A 119 6.39 -13.90 5.27
C SER A 119 5.15 -13.09 5.64
N TRP A 120 4.28 -12.82 4.67
CA TRP A 120 2.92 -12.36 4.96
C TRP A 120 1.91 -13.18 4.19
N ASN A 121 0.69 -13.28 4.71
CA ASN A 121 -0.39 -14.09 4.13
C ASN A 121 -1.77 -13.50 4.49
N THR A 122 -2.80 -13.82 3.72
CA THR A 122 -4.21 -13.55 4.09
C THR A 122 -4.79 -14.64 4.99
N THR A 123 -4.12 -15.80 5.06
CA THR A 123 -4.50 -16.87 5.99
C THR A 123 -3.69 -16.76 7.28
N SER A 124 -4.41 -16.77 8.40
CA SER A 124 -3.83 -16.68 9.74
C SER A 124 -2.85 -17.83 10.02
N ALA A 125 -1.75 -17.52 10.70
CA ALA A 125 -0.72 -18.45 11.18
C ALA A 125 -0.17 -19.40 10.10
N THR A 126 -0.24 -18.99 8.84
CA THR A 126 0.16 -19.83 7.69
C THR A 126 1.36 -19.21 7.01
N PHE A 127 2.51 -19.86 7.16
CA PHE A 127 3.76 -19.41 6.54
C PHE A 127 3.72 -19.64 5.03
N ALA A 128 4.15 -18.64 4.25
CA ALA A 128 4.18 -18.77 2.79
C ALA A 128 5.41 -19.59 2.34
N GLY A 129 5.29 -20.31 1.23
CA GLY A 129 6.43 -21.00 0.60
C GLY A 129 7.24 -20.07 -0.30
N PHE A 130 8.35 -20.58 -0.83
CA PHE A 130 9.15 -19.85 -1.83
C PHE A 130 8.29 -19.52 -3.07
N PRO A 131 8.38 -18.30 -3.63
CA PRO A 131 9.28 -17.18 -3.30
C PRO A 131 8.69 -16.14 -2.33
N ASP A 132 7.53 -16.41 -1.75
CA ASP A 132 6.76 -15.48 -0.91
C ASP A 132 7.24 -15.42 0.56
N ASN A 133 8.45 -15.92 0.82
CA ASN A 133 9.06 -15.90 2.13
C ASN A 133 10.53 -15.48 2.07
N ALA A 134 10.99 -14.92 3.19
CA ALA A 134 12.41 -14.77 3.47
C ALA A 134 12.78 -15.72 4.60
N GLN A 135 13.93 -16.38 4.47
CA GLN A 135 14.47 -17.27 5.48
C GLN A 135 15.97 -17.02 5.62
N LEU A 136 16.43 -16.94 6.86
CA LEU A 136 17.84 -16.98 7.23
C LEU A 136 18.08 -18.26 8.02
N GLN A 137 19.00 -19.09 7.55
CA GLN A 137 19.47 -20.28 8.26
C GLN A 137 20.90 -20.04 8.75
N GLY A 138 21.15 -20.37 10.02
CA GLY A 138 22.44 -20.16 10.66
C GLY A 138 22.30 -20.13 12.17
N ILE A 139 23.34 -20.55 12.88
CA ILE A 139 23.36 -20.54 14.35
C ILE A 139 23.69 -19.12 14.82
N THR A 140 22.71 -18.43 15.39
CA THR A 140 22.96 -17.21 16.16
C THR A 140 22.68 -17.48 17.63
N ALA A 141 23.71 -17.46 18.46
CA ALA A 141 23.57 -17.57 19.92
C ALA A 141 23.03 -16.25 20.49
N GLY A 142 21.80 -16.26 21.03
CA GLY A 142 21.24 -15.14 21.82
C GLY A 142 21.09 -13.79 21.10
N GLY A 143 21.40 -13.69 19.81
CA GLY A 143 21.36 -12.45 19.05
C GLY A 143 19.98 -12.18 18.46
N THR A 144 19.50 -10.95 18.59
CA THR A 144 18.29 -10.51 17.89
C THR A 144 18.50 -10.63 16.38
N GLN A 145 17.53 -11.22 15.68
CA GLN A 145 17.52 -11.33 14.22
C GLN A 145 16.39 -10.49 13.65
N GLN A 146 16.61 -9.84 12.51
CA GLN A 146 15.58 -9.10 11.79
C GLN A 146 15.65 -9.49 10.32
N ILE A 147 14.49 -9.82 9.74
CA ILE A 147 14.41 -10.24 8.35
C ILE A 147 13.18 -9.60 7.67
N PRO A 148 13.36 -8.91 6.54
CA PRO A 148 12.25 -8.36 5.78
C PRO A 148 11.48 -9.48 5.07
N ALA A 149 10.15 -9.45 5.14
CA ALA A 149 9.31 -10.27 4.28
C ALA A 149 9.32 -9.72 2.84
N PRO A 150 9.14 -10.56 1.82
CA PRO A 150 9.09 -10.11 0.43
C PRO A 150 8.01 -9.06 0.18
N ILE A 151 8.29 -8.12 -0.72
CA ILE A 151 7.30 -7.13 -1.16
C ILE A 151 6.46 -7.77 -2.26
N LYS A 152 5.13 -7.75 -2.10
CA LYS A 152 4.21 -8.18 -3.16
C LYS A 152 2.97 -7.30 -3.19
N ARG A 153 2.47 -7.12 -4.41
CA ARG A 153 1.26 -6.38 -4.69
C ARG A 153 0.02 -7.25 -4.48
N MET A 154 -1.03 -6.67 -3.92
CA MET A 154 -2.34 -7.30 -3.79
C MET A 154 -3.44 -6.31 -4.17
N ASN A 155 -4.38 -6.75 -5.00
CA ASN A 155 -5.61 -6.02 -5.26
C ASN A 155 -6.76 -6.67 -4.50
N ILE A 156 -7.56 -5.89 -3.79
CA ILE A 156 -8.69 -6.38 -3.00
C ILE A 156 -9.94 -5.54 -3.26
N THR A 157 -11.10 -6.19 -3.25
CA THR A 157 -12.41 -5.55 -3.47
C THR A 157 -13.22 -5.39 -2.19
N THR A 158 -12.80 -6.04 -1.11
CA THR A 158 -13.41 -5.97 0.23
C THR A 158 -12.32 -5.77 1.27
N ASN A 159 -12.71 -5.33 2.47
CA ASN A 159 -11.78 -5.23 3.59
C ASN A 159 -11.14 -6.60 3.84
N THR A 160 -9.81 -6.67 3.75
CA THR A 160 -9.05 -7.91 3.82
C THR A 160 -8.00 -7.80 4.92
N ILE A 161 -7.96 -8.78 5.83
CA ILE A 161 -6.93 -8.86 6.85
C ILE A 161 -5.72 -9.58 6.27
N ILE A 162 -4.56 -8.97 6.43
CA ILE A 162 -3.25 -9.59 6.16
C ILE A 162 -2.51 -9.81 7.47
N TYR A 163 -1.74 -10.89 7.53
CA TYR A 163 -0.98 -11.30 8.69
C TYR A 163 0.49 -11.32 8.33
N LEU A 164 1.33 -10.64 9.11
CA LEU A 164 2.76 -10.89 9.10
C LEU A 164 3.02 -12.16 9.91
N VAL A 165 3.60 -13.16 9.28
CA VAL A 165 3.84 -14.47 9.88
C VAL A 165 5.33 -14.66 10.09
N GLY A 166 5.69 -15.02 11.33
CA GLY A 166 7.05 -15.38 11.72
C GLY A 166 7.14 -16.86 12.05
N LEU A 167 8.29 -17.45 11.76
CA LEU A 167 8.67 -18.78 12.21
C LEU A 167 10.11 -18.72 12.72
N ALA A 168 10.35 -19.26 13.90
CA ALA A 168 11.68 -19.42 14.46
C ALA A 168 11.94 -20.88 14.83
N VAL A 169 13.13 -21.36 14.56
CA VAL A 169 13.62 -22.67 15.01
C VAL A 169 14.73 -22.41 16.01
N PHE A 170 14.55 -22.86 17.25
CA PHE A 170 15.52 -22.70 18.33
C PHE A 170 15.66 -24.00 19.13
N THR A 171 16.86 -24.22 19.67
CA THR A 171 17.23 -25.48 20.35
C THR A 171 16.86 -25.49 21.83
N SER A 172 16.77 -24.32 22.47
CA SER A 172 16.45 -24.16 23.88
C SER A 172 15.98 -22.72 24.16
N GLY A 173 15.45 -22.49 25.37
CA GLY A 173 14.98 -21.17 25.78
C GLY A 173 13.67 -20.75 25.11
N THR A 174 13.46 -19.44 25.02
CA THR A 174 12.27 -18.83 24.41
C THR A 174 12.68 -17.87 23.30
N CYS A 175 11.80 -17.63 22.35
CA CYS A 175 11.97 -16.59 21.33
C CYS A 175 10.73 -15.70 21.29
N ALA A 176 10.95 -14.39 21.42
CA ALA A 176 9.90 -13.38 21.25
C ALA A 176 9.91 -12.86 19.80
N GLY A 177 8.76 -12.88 19.15
CA GLY A 177 8.54 -12.34 17.82
C GLY A 177 7.88 -10.97 17.86
N LYS A 178 8.40 -10.02 17.09
CA LYS A 178 7.81 -8.69 16.88
C LYS A 178 7.67 -8.45 15.38
N GLY A 179 6.65 -7.69 15.00
CA GLY A 179 6.32 -7.41 13.61
C GLY A 179 6.13 -5.93 13.35
N PHE A 180 6.51 -5.51 12.15
CA PHE A 180 6.02 -4.29 11.52
C PHE A 180 5.57 -4.66 10.12
N ILE A 181 4.35 -4.26 9.74
CA ILE A 181 3.80 -4.44 8.40
C ILE A 181 3.21 -3.12 7.94
N GLU A 182 3.41 -2.80 6.68
CA GLU A 182 2.83 -1.63 6.05
C GLU A 182 2.39 -1.95 4.63
N ALA A 183 1.42 -1.18 4.15
CA ALA A 183 0.88 -1.27 2.82
C ALA A 183 0.74 0.13 2.25
N ARG A 184 1.17 0.32 1.00
CA ARG A 184 1.02 1.57 0.27
C ARG A 184 0.09 1.41 -0.92
N ARG A 185 -0.91 2.29 -1.06
CA ARG A 185 -1.84 2.27 -2.19
C ARG A 185 -1.12 2.71 -3.46
N VAL A 186 -1.19 1.89 -4.51
CA VAL A 186 -0.50 2.14 -5.79
C VAL A 186 -1.43 2.61 -6.92
N ARG A 187 -2.74 2.30 -6.84
CA ARG A 187 -3.76 2.80 -7.76
C ARG A 187 -5.15 2.81 -7.12
#